data_AF-A0A484YZL7-F1
#
_entry.id   AF-A0A484YZL7-F1
#
_cell.length_a   1.000
_cell.length_b   1.000
_cell.length_c   1.000
_cell.angle_alpha   90.00
_cell.angle_beta   90.00
_cell.angle_gamma   90.00
#
_symmetry.space_group_name_H-M   'P 1'
#
loop_
_entity.id
_entity.type
_entity.pdbx_description
1 polymer ?
#
loop_
_entity_poly.entity_id
_entity_poly.type
_entity_poly.pdbx_seq_one_letter_code
_entity_poly.pdbx_strand_id
1 'polypeptide(L)'
;MMDSLRTAANSLVLKIIFGIIIVSFILTGVSSYLIGGGANYAAKVNGQEISRGQFENAFAGERNRMQQQLGDQFSELAANEGYMNNLRQQTLNRLIDEALP
;
A
#
# COMPACT_ATOMS: atom_id res chain seq x y z
N MET A 1 -20.49 -15.45 37.69
CA MET A 1 -20.13 -14.26 36.89
C MET A 1 -19.74 -14.61 35.45
N MET A 2 -19.14 -15.78 35.20
CA MET A 2 -18.93 -16.30 33.82
C MET A 2 -20.24 -16.77 33.14
N ASP A 3 -21.25 -17.19 33.91
CA ASP A 3 -22.52 -17.72 33.39
C ASP A 3 -23.41 -16.64 32.76
N SER A 4 -23.30 -15.40 33.21
CA SER A 4 -24.04 -14.25 32.67
C SER A 4 -23.58 -13.91 31.25
N LEU A 5 -22.27 -13.96 31.00
CA LEU A 5 -21.67 -13.80 29.67
C LEU A 5 -22.07 -14.95 28.73
N ARG A 6 -22.11 -16.19 29.24
CA ARG A 6 -22.52 -17.37 28.48
C ARG A 6 -23.99 -17.35 28.08
N THR A 7 -24.86 -16.86 28.98
CA THR A 7 -26.30 -16.71 28.74
C THR A 7 -26.58 -15.56 27.77
N ALA A 8 -25.87 -14.44 27.90
CA ALA A 8 -25.96 -13.32 26.95
C ALA A 8 -25.50 -13.74 25.54
N ALA A 9 -24.40 -14.49 25.43
CA ALA A 9 -23.88 -15.01 24.16
C ALA A 9 -24.82 -16.03 23.48
N ASN A 10 -25.66 -16.74 24.24
CA ASN A 10 -26.63 -17.70 23.69
C ASN A 10 -28.03 -17.12 23.50
N SER A 11 -28.23 -15.82 23.77
CA SER A 11 -29.49 -15.15 23.52
C SER A 11 -29.74 -15.02 22.01
N LEU A 12 -30.88 -15.56 21.55
CA LEU A 12 -31.35 -15.45 20.16
C LEU A 12 -31.36 -13.99 19.69
N VAL A 13 -31.72 -13.07 20.58
CA VAL A 13 -31.77 -11.63 20.31
C VAL A 13 -30.38 -11.10 19.95
N LEU A 14 -29.34 -11.55 20.65
CA LEU A 14 -27.97 -11.12 20.38
C LEU A 14 -27.51 -11.59 19.00
N LYS A 15 -27.85 -12.83 18.61
CA LYS A 15 -27.50 -13.40 17.30
C LYS A 15 -28.17 -12.63 16.15
N ILE A 16 -29.41 -12.18 16.33
CA ILE A 16 -30.12 -11.36 15.33
C ILE A 16 -29.45 -10.01 15.15
N ILE A 17 -29.10 -9.33 16.26
CA ILE A 17 -28.39 -8.04 16.22
C ILE A 17 -27.02 -8.21 15.53
N PHE A 18 -26.27 -9.24 15.90
CA PHE A 18 -24.98 -9.56 15.27
C PHE A 18 -25.15 -9.85 13.77
N GLY A 19 -26.18 -10.59 13.38
CA GLY A 19 -26.50 -10.86 11.99
C GLY A 19 -26.76 -9.59 11.18
N ILE A 20 -27.55 -8.66 11.71
CA ILE A 20 -27.83 -7.37 11.06
C ILE A 20 -26.54 -6.54 10.90
N ILE A 21 -25.68 -6.53 11.92
CA ILE A 21 -24.38 -5.83 11.88
C ILE A 21 -23.49 -6.43 10.78
N ILE A 22 -23.34 -7.75 10.75
CA ILE A 22 -22.53 -8.45 9.73
C ILE A 22 -23.07 -8.16 8.32
N VAL A 23 -24.38 -8.26 8.13
CA VAL A 23 -25.03 -7.95 6.83
C VAL A 23 -24.80 -6.50 6.43
N SER A 24 -24.87 -5.56 7.38
CA SER A 24 -24.59 -4.14 7.14
C SER A 24 -23.14 -3.91 6.72
N PHE A 25 -22.18 -4.60 7.35
CA PHE A 25 -20.77 -4.53 6.95
C PHE A 25 -20.56 -5.07 5.53
N ILE A 26 -21.19 -6.20 5.16
CA ILE A 26 -21.09 -6.76 3.80
C ILE A 26 -21.72 -5.82 2.77
N LEU A 27 -22.93 -5.31 3.04
CA LEU A 27 -23.66 -4.39 2.15
C LEU A 27 -22.94 -3.04 1.97
N THR A 28 -22.32 -2.52 3.03
CA THR A 28 -21.57 -1.25 3.01
C THR A 28 -20.14 -1.42 2.51
N GLY A 29 -19.66 -2.66 2.35
CA GLY A 29 -18.45 -2.95 1.58
C GLY A 29 -17.17 -3.12 2.39
N VAL A 30 -17.16 -3.84 3.52
CA VAL A 30 -15.87 -4.26 4.15
C VAL A 30 -15.00 -5.13 3.26
N SER A 31 -15.55 -5.77 2.23
CA SER A 31 -14.76 -6.46 1.21
C SER A 31 -13.77 -5.51 0.53
N SER A 32 -14.14 -4.23 0.36
CA SER A 32 -13.25 -3.19 -0.16
C SER A 32 -12.12 -2.85 0.82
N TYR A 33 -12.39 -2.90 2.14
CA TYR A 33 -11.37 -2.67 3.17
C TYR A 33 -10.39 -3.84 3.33
N LEU A 34 -10.84 -5.08 3.13
CA LEU A 34 -10.00 -6.28 3.27
C LEU A 34 -9.24 -6.65 1.99
N ILE A 35 -9.82 -6.36 0.81
CA ILE A 35 -9.20 -6.67 -0.50
C ILE A 35 -8.48 -5.42 -1.07
N GLY A 36 -8.89 -4.21 -0.66
CA GLY A 36 -8.38 -2.94 -1.17
C GLY A 36 -8.06 -1.94 -0.07
N GLY A 37 -7.50 -2.42 1.05
CA GLY A 37 -7.03 -1.59 2.17
C GLY A 37 -5.94 -0.61 1.75
N GLY A 38 -6.37 0.53 1.19
CA GLY A 38 -5.53 1.64 0.78
C GLY A 38 -4.85 1.41 -0.57
N ALA A 39 -5.44 1.94 -1.64
CA ALA A 39 -4.78 2.16 -2.93
C ALA A 39 -3.57 3.13 -2.78
N ASN A 40 -2.52 2.67 -2.10
CA ASN A 40 -1.22 3.32 -1.98
C ASN A 40 -0.28 2.74 -3.05
N TYR A 41 -0.78 2.58 -4.27
CA TYR A 41 0.06 2.17 -5.40
C TYR A 41 0.62 3.43 -6.09
N ALA A 42 1.89 3.38 -6.47
CA ALA A 42 2.55 4.42 -7.25
C ALA A 42 2.12 4.35 -8.73
N ALA A 43 1.90 3.13 -9.25
CA ALA A 43 1.39 2.87 -10.59
C ALA A 43 0.72 1.49 -10.65
N LYS A 44 -0.16 1.30 -11.64
CA LYS A 44 -0.75 0.00 -11.98
C LYS A 44 -0.49 -0.29 -13.44
N VAL A 45 0.12 -1.43 -13.74
CA VAL A 45 0.58 -1.82 -15.09
C VAL A 45 0.05 -3.21 -15.39
N ASN A 46 -0.73 -3.37 -16.47
CA ASN A 46 -1.30 -4.67 -16.88
C ASN A 46 -2.06 -5.44 -15.77
N GLY A 47 -2.61 -4.75 -14.78
CA GLY A 47 -3.29 -5.38 -13.63
C GLY A 47 -2.37 -5.65 -12.42
N GLN A 48 -1.05 -5.54 -12.56
CA GLN A 48 -0.08 -5.59 -11.47
C GLN A 48 0.08 -4.21 -10.83
N GLU A 49 -0.07 -4.15 -9.51
CA GLU A 49 0.01 -2.90 -8.75
C GLU A 49 1.43 -2.73 -8.17
N ILE A 50 2.08 -1.62 -8.54
CA ILE A 50 3.37 -1.22 -7.96
C ILE A 50 3.06 -0.41 -6.71
N SER A 51 3.30 -0.99 -5.54
CA SER A 51 3.09 -0.29 -4.25
C SER A 51 4.02 0.92 -4.11
N ARG A 52 3.55 1.99 -3.44
CA ARG A 52 4.39 3.14 -3.08
C ARG A 52 5.64 2.71 -2.30
N GLY A 53 5.50 1.75 -1.39
CA GLY A 53 6.65 1.22 -0.64
C GLY A 53 7.68 0.53 -1.54
N GLN A 54 7.24 -0.16 -2.60
CA GLN A 54 8.17 -0.76 -3.57
C GLN A 54 8.91 0.32 -4.37
N PHE A 55 8.18 1.35 -4.81
CA PHE A 55 8.77 2.48 -5.51
C PHE A 55 9.78 3.24 -4.63
N GLU A 56 9.42 3.55 -3.38
CA GLU A 56 10.31 4.25 -2.45
C GLU A 56 11.57 3.43 -2.13
N ASN A 57 11.43 2.11 -1.95
CA ASN A 57 12.57 1.21 -1.75
C ASN A 57 13.50 1.17 -2.97
N ALA A 58 12.94 1.06 -4.17
CA ALA A 58 13.72 1.07 -5.41
C ALA A 58 14.45 2.40 -5.61
N PHE A 59 13.75 3.52 -5.38
CA PHE A 59 14.30 4.86 -5.51
C PHE A 59 15.39 5.14 -4.46
N ALA A 60 15.18 4.71 -3.21
CA ALA A 60 16.19 4.81 -2.16
C ALA A 60 17.44 4.00 -2.51
N GLY A 61 17.28 2.78 -3.06
CA GLY A 61 18.38 1.96 -3.53
C GLY A 61 19.18 2.63 -4.66
N GLU A 62 18.49 3.19 -5.66
CA GLU A 62 19.13 3.87 -6.79
C GLU A 62 19.86 5.13 -6.33
N ARG A 63 19.23 5.93 -5.47
CA ARG A 63 19.86 7.09 -4.83
C ARG A 63 21.10 6.71 -4.05
N ASN A 64 21.08 5.60 -3.30
CA ASN A 64 22.21 5.16 -2.48
C ASN A 64 23.38 4.73 -3.37
N ARG A 65 23.11 4.00 -4.45
CA ARG A 65 24.12 3.64 -5.46
C ARG A 65 24.76 4.87 -6.10
N MET A 66 23.95 5.85 -6.47
CA MET A 66 24.48 7.08 -7.06
C MET A 66 25.28 7.91 -6.07
N GLN A 67 24.85 7.99 -4.80
CA GLN A 67 25.64 8.60 -3.74
C GLN A 67 26.98 7.89 -3.55
N GLN A 68 27.03 6.56 -3.63
CA GLN A 68 28.28 5.80 -3.51
C GLN A 68 29.25 6.05 -4.68
N GLN A 69 28.72 6.30 -5.88
CA GLN A 69 29.54 6.53 -7.08
C GLN A 69 29.99 7.99 -7.22
N LEU A 70 29.09 8.94 -6.95
CA LEU A 70 29.31 10.36 -7.19
C LEU A 70 29.76 11.12 -5.93
N GLY A 71 29.50 10.55 -4.74
CA GLY A 71 29.86 11.16 -3.45
C GLY A 71 29.26 12.56 -3.33
N ASP A 72 30.14 13.53 -3.07
CA ASP A 72 29.77 14.94 -2.87
C ASP A 72 29.09 15.56 -4.11
N GLN A 73 29.46 15.13 -5.32
CA GLN A 73 28.81 15.62 -6.55
C GLN A 73 27.34 15.22 -6.66
N PHE A 74 26.93 14.14 -6.00
CA PHE A 74 25.52 13.76 -5.97
C PHE A 74 24.67 14.84 -5.28
N SER A 75 25.19 15.50 -4.25
CA SER A 75 24.45 16.50 -3.48
C SER A 75 24.12 17.73 -4.34
N GLU A 76 25.05 18.17 -5.19
CA GLU A 76 24.83 19.27 -6.15
C GLU A 76 23.79 18.89 -7.22
N LEU A 77 23.84 17.65 -7.73
CA LEU A 77 22.86 17.14 -8.69
C LEU A 77 21.49 16.93 -8.05
N ALA A 78 21.43 16.40 -6.83
CA ALA A 78 20.22 16.15 -6.07
C ALA A 78 19.54 17.44 -5.60
N ALA A 79 20.30 18.52 -5.44
CA ALA A 79 19.76 19.85 -5.21
C ALA A 79 18.95 20.37 -6.42
N ASN A 80 19.16 19.80 -7.62
CA ASN A 80 18.34 20.08 -8.79
C ASN A 80 17.04 19.26 -8.78
N GLU A 81 15.91 19.93 -8.60
CA GLU A 81 14.59 19.29 -8.60
C GLU A 81 14.27 18.54 -9.91
N GLY A 82 14.74 19.06 -11.05
CA GLY A 82 14.56 18.44 -12.36
C GLY A 82 15.29 17.09 -12.47
N TYR A 83 16.51 17.02 -11.95
CA TYR A 83 17.26 15.76 -11.87
C TYR A 83 16.55 14.74 -10.97
N MET A 84 16.07 15.17 -9.79
CA MET A 84 15.35 14.28 -8.88
C MET A 84 14.00 13.79 -9.39
N ASN A 85 13.30 14.61 -10.18
CA ASN A 85 12.09 14.18 -10.88
C ASN A 85 12.40 13.14 -11.96
N ASN A 86 13.44 13.37 -12.78
CA ASN A 86 13.86 12.40 -13.79
C ASN A 86 14.27 11.07 -13.18
N LEU A 87 15.03 11.08 -12.09
CA LEU A 87 15.43 9.85 -11.40
C LEU A 87 14.22 9.05 -10.89
N ARG A 88 13.23 9.75 -10.32
CA ARG A 88 11.96 9.13 -9.89
C ARG A 88 11.21 8.52 -11.07
N GLN A 89 11.11 9.23 -12.19
CA GLN A 89 10.45 8.72 -13.39
C GLN A 89 11.18 7.51 -13.98
N GLN A 90 12.52 7.53 -14.04
CA GLN A 90 13.33 6.41 -14.50
C GLN A 90 13.14 5.18 -13.61
N THR A 91 13.14 5.37 -12.29
CA THR A 91 12.89 4.29 -11.33
C THR A 91 11.49 3.72 -11.52
N LEU A 92 10.48 4.58 -11.68
CA LEU A 92 9.11 4.14 -11.92
C LEU A 92 8.99 3.36 -13.23
N ASN A 93 9.54 3.88 -14.33
CA ASN A 93 9.54 3.22 -15.63
C ASN A 93 10.23 1.86 -15.59
N ARG A 94 11.34 1.75 -14.86
CA ARG A 94 12.02 0.45 -14.67
C ARG A 94 11.13 -0.55 -13.94
N LEU A 95 10.43 -0.13 -12.88
CA LEU A 95 9.49 -0.98 -12.16
C LEU A 95 8.28 -1.35 -13.02
N ILE A 96 7.86 -0.45 -13.91
CA ILE A 96 6.81 -0.70 -14.91
C ILE A 96 7.27 -1.78 -15.88
N ASP A 97 8.48 -1.65 -16.45
CA ASP A 97 9.06 -2.63 -17.37
C ASP A 97 9.28 -3.99 -16.71
N GLU A 98 9.72 -4.03 -15.45
CA GLU A 98 9.91 -5.27 -14.69
C GLU A 98 8.57 -5.95 -14.33
N ALA A 99 7.48 -5.18 -14.29
CA ALA A 99 6.11 -5.68 -14.12
C ALA A 99 5.43 -6.06 -15.45
N LEU A 100 6.07 -5.82 -16.60
CA LEU A 100 5.64 -6.23 -17.94
C LEU A 100 6.40 -7.52 -18.33
N PRO A 101 5.85 -8.72 -18.06
CA PRO A 101 6.45 -9.99 -18.50
C PRO A 101 6.44 -10.19 -20.02
#